data_AF-A0AA39P276-F1
#
_entry.id   AF-A0AA39P276-F1
#
_cell.length_a   1.000
_cell.length_b   1.000
_cell.length_c   1.000
_cell.angle_alpha   90.00
_cell.angle_beta   90.00
_cell.angle_gamma   90.00
#
_symmetry.space_group_name_H-M   'P 1'
#
loop_
_entity.id
_entity.type
_entity.pdbx_description
1 polymer ?
#
loop_
_entity_poly.entity_id
_entity_poly.type
_entity_poly.pdbx_seq_one_letter_code
_entity_poly.pdbx_strand_id
1 'polypeptide(L)'
;MDHILSQSRQGLQKLYSDHLNLVRITQDSNSIGGNEAWLCHLPARSYYRWIIHIQKSSPHLVLEYTPGHSCEKSTPAILNSEADHYASWAQKHASQLPVAPIPTFFMDEYTFWTPADGWIESEIKSFVNSSLIKAKVQELAIGRHHRMASWLYDQRPPPSFIYTHSVSAYSAAIQLYARSGQLAMANGLYQKRILAHEQCRLGCRAIESPHHIFVECPMFQNLRDEASKEIQKVTERALQTGKKEIFDFPALQVAAESFLSDCNIIWPFKITQFYLGHVPLLDRYMPHASFNSTVTHDQVLRNVHSAWHLVAIRLTGRIYGDFLRRISTKGPFAARLCH
;
A
#
# COMPACT_ATOMS: atom_id res chain seq x y z
N MET A 1 -42.45 -38.23 1.49
CA MET A 1 -42.71 -37.03 2.31
C MET A 1 -42.45 -35.82 1.41
N ASP A 2 -43.24 -35.45 0.40
CA ASP A 2 -44.66 -35.64 0.06
C ASP A 2 -45.59 -35.28 1.20
N HIS A 3 -45.65 -33.97 1.48
CA HIS A 3 -46.84 -33.18 1.81
C HIS A 3 -46.34 -31.80 2.30
N ILE A 4 -47.11 -30.73 2.02
CA ILE A 4 -46.82 -29.30 2.27
C ILE A 4 -45.97 -28.70 1.12
N LEU A 5 -46.49 -28.20 -0.01
CA LEU A 5 -47.36 -27.04 -0.19
C LEU A 5 -47.89 -27.04 -1.65
N SER A 6 -49.01 -27.70 -1.92
CA SER A 6 -49.74 -27.49 -3.18
C SER A 6 -51.24 -27.32 -2.91
N GLN A 7 -51.57 -26.44 -1.98
CA GLN A 7 -52.86 -25.78 -2.07
C GLN A 7 -52.71 -24.70 -3.13
N SER A 8 -53.34 -24.90 -4.28
CA SER A 8 -53.54 -23.86 -5.27
C SER A 8 -54.32 -22.70 -4.61
N ARG A 9 -53.61 -21.69 -4.11
CA ARG A 9 -54.24 -20.42 -3.75
C ARG A 9 -54.68 -19.76 -5.06
N GLN A 10 -55.93 -19.94 -5.44
CA GLN A 10 -56.58 -19.34 -6.61
C GLN A 10 -56.88 -17.83 -6.40
N GLY A 11 -55.94 -17.08 -5.84
CA GLY A 11 -56.08 -15.65 -5.60
C GLY A 11 -54.77 -14.92 -5.85
N LEU A 12 -54.85 -13.62 -6.18
CA LEU A 12 -53.67 -12.75 -6.26
C LEU A 12 -52.93 -12.80 -4.91
N GLN A 13 -51.65 -13.17 -4.95
CA GLN A 13 -50.75 -13.12 -3.80
C GLN A 13 -49.96 -11.81 -3.85
N LYS A 14 -49.91 -11.11 -2.72
CA LYS A 14 -49.15 -9.87 -2.58
C LYS A 14 -47.84 -10.14 -1.86
N LEU A 15 -46.75 -9.70 -2.45
CA LEU A 15 -45.42 -9.68 -1.83
C LEU A 15 -45.08 -8.23 -1.51
N TYR A 16 -44.67 -7.97 -0.27
CA TYR A 16 -44.31 -6.63 0.19
C TYR A 16 -42.80 -6.48 0.26
N SER A 17 -42.27 -5.33 -0.15
CA SER A 17 -40.86 -4.98 0.02
C SER A 17 -40.68 -3.48 0.20
N ASP A 18 -39.75 -3.11 1.08
CA ASP A 18 -39.26 -1.75 1.28
C ASP A 18 -38.16 -1.34 0.29
N HIS A 19 -37.66 -2.29 -0.51
CA HIS A 19 -36.62 -2.03 -1.48
C HIS A 19 -37.20 -1.38 -2.75
N LEU A 20 -37.33 -0.05 -2.72
CA LEU A 20 -37.99 0.75 -3.77
C LEU A 20 -37.47 0.47 -5.19
N ASN A 21 -36.16 0.29 -5.36
CA ASN A 21 -35.58 0.00 -6.68
C ASN A 21 -36.06 -1.34 -7.23
N LEU A 22 -36.24 -2.35 -6.38
CA LEU A 22 -36.73 -3.67 -6.78
C LEU A 22 -38.17 -3.57 -7.27
N VAL A 23 -39.02 -2.86 -6.53
CA VAL A 23 -40.42 -2.67 -6.90
C VAL A 23 -40.56 -1.89 -8.21
N ARG A 24 -39.77 -0.84 -8.41
CA ARG A 24 -39.76 -0.09 -9.67
C ARG A 24 -39.31 -0.94 -10.85
N ILE A 25 -38.18 -1.63 -10.73
CA ILE A 25 -37.65 -2.53 -11.77
C ILE A 25 -38.69 -3.56 -12.18
N THR A 26 -39.30 -4.25 -11.22
CA THR A 26 -40.30 -5.28 -11.51
C THR A 26 -41.55 -4.72 -12.18
N GLN A 27 -42.06 -3.56 -11.73
CA GLN A 27 -43.22 -2.90 -12.33
C GLN A 27 -42.93 -2.41 -13.76
N ASP A 28 -41.77 -1.78 -13.96
CA ASP A 28 -41.32 -1.27 -15.25
C ASP A 28 -40.97 -2.40 -16.24
N SER A 29 -40.63 -3.59 -15.74
CA SER A 29 -40.28 -4.75 -16.58
C SER A 29 -41.44 -5.27 -17.44
N ASN A 30 -42.66 -4.85 -17.11
CA ASN A 30 -43.89 -5.13 -17.87
C ASN A 30 -44.14 -4.09 -18.98
N SER A 31 -43.32 -3.04 -19.09
CA SER A 31 -43.44 -1.99 -20.11
C SER A 31 -42.71 -2.37 -21.42
N ILE A 32 -43.18 -1.80 -22.54
CA ILE A 32 -42.83 -2.19 -23.93
C ILE A 32 -41.34 -1.95 -24.28
N GLY A 33 -40.57 -1.25 -23.45
CA GLY A 33 -39.17 -0.88 -23.72
C GLY A 33 -38.08 -1.78 -23.13
N GLY A 34 -38.42 -2.69 -22.21
CA GLY A 34 -37.45 -3.54 -21.51
C GLY A 34 -36.51 -2.76 -20.55
N ASN A 35 -36.02 -3.43 -19.50
CA ASN A 35 -35.23 -2.79 -18.44
C ASN A 35 -33.71 -2.93 -18.60
N GLU A 36 -33.26 -3.54 -19.69
CA GLU A 36 -31.89 -4.05 -19.79
C GLU A 36 -30.84 -2.94 -19.73
N ALA A 37 -31.08 -1.82 -20.40
CA ALA A 37 -30.19 -0.66 -20.37
C ALA A 37 -30.03 -0.08 -18.96
N TRP A 38 -31.08 -0.13 -18.14
CA TRP A 38 -31.02 0.36 -16.76
C TRP A 38 -30.34 -0.65 -15.83
N LEU A 39 -30.62 -1.94 -16.01
CA LEU A 39 -29.98 -3.03 -15.25
C LEU A 39 -28.45 -3.07 -15.44
N CYS A 40 -27.94 -2.68 -16.61
CA CYS A 40 -26.50 -2.58 -16.88
C CYS A 40 -25.73 -1.66 -15.92
N HIS A 41 -26.42 -0.70 -15.29
CA HIS A 41 -25.81 0.27 -14.38
C HIS A 41 -26.03 -0.06 -12.90
N LEU A 42 -26.78 -1.12 -12.60
CA LEU A 42 -27.08 -1.51 -11.22
C LEU A 42 -26.12 -2.60 -10.72
N PRO A 43 -25.69 -2.52 -9.45
CA PRO A 43 -25.00 -3.64 -8.82
C PRO A 43 -25.96 -4.84 -8.69
N ALA A 44 -25.42 -6.06 -8.68
CA ALA A 44 -26.20 -7.29 -8.52
C ALA A 44 -27.31 -7.52 -9.58
N ARG A 45 -27.06 -7.08 -10.83
CA ARG A 45 -28.00 -7.21 -11.96
C ARG A 45 -28.47 -8.64 -12.25
N SER A 46 -27.66 -9.65 -11.97
CA SER A 46 -28.07 -11.06 -12.12
C SER A 46 -29.25 -11.41 -11.20
N TYR A 47 -29.26 -10.88 -9.97
CA TYR A 47 -30.35 -11.05 -9.02
C TYR A 47 -31.63 -10.36 -9.49
N TYR A 48 -31.52 -9.15 -10.04
CA TYR A 48 -32.70 -8.47 -10.60
C TYR A 48 -33.28 -9.23 -11.79
N ARG A 49 -32.44 -9.72 -12.72
CA ARG A 49 -32.89 -10.56 -13.85
C ARG A 49 -33.55 -11.85 -13.35
N TRP A 50 -32.99 -12.47 -12.33
CA TRP A 50 -33.57 -13.67 -11.71
C TRP A 50 -34.94 -13.41 -11.09
N ILE A 51 -35.08 -12.32 -10.32
CA ILE A 51 -36.37 -11.96 -9.69
C ILE A 51 -37.42 -11.62 -10.76
N ILE A 52 -37.06 -10.86 -11.80
CA ILE A 52 -37.96 -10.60 -12.94
C ILE A 52 -38.40 -11.92 -13.59
N HIS A 53 -37.48 -12.87 -13.76
CA HIS A 53 -37.80 -14.17 -14.34
C HIS A 53 -38.79 -14.97 -13.47
N ILE A 54 -38.60 -14.99 -12.14
CA ILE A 54 -39.53 -15.63 -11.19
C ILE A 54 -40.92 -14.99 -11.28
N GLN A 55 -40.98 -13.66 -11.33
CA GLN A 55 -42.24 -12.92 -11.41
C GLN A 55 -42.98 -13.19 -12.72
N LYS A 56 -42.28 -13.19 -13.86
CA LYS A 56 -42.86 -13.57 -15.17
C LYS A 56 -43.40 -14.99 -15.17
N SER A 57 -42.73 -15.89 -14.44
CA SER A 57 -43.16 -17.28 -14.28
C SER A 57 -44.30 -17.45 -13.27
N SER A 58 -44.60 -16.41 -12.47
CA SER A 58 -45.57 -16.43 -11.36
C SER A 58 -46.60 -15.30 -11.51
N PRO A 59 -47.54 -15.40 -12.46
CA PRO A 59 -48.47 -14.30 -12.78
C PRO A 59 -49.44 -13.94 -11.63
N HIS A 60 -49.57 -14.82 -10.63
CA HIS A 60 -50.40 -14.58 -9.46
C HIS A 60 -49.71 -13.74 -8.37
N LEU A 61 -48.40 -13.48 -8.50
CA LEU A 61 -47.62 -12.73 -7.52
C LEU A 61 -47.50 -11.25 -7.93
N VAL A 62 -48.00 -10.36 -7.09
CA VAL A 62 -47.87 -8.91 -7.26
C VAL A 62 -46.95 -8.34 -6.19
N LEU A 63 -45.90 -7.64 -6.62
CA LEU A 63 -44.98 -6.96 -5.73
C LEU A 63 -45.47 -5.54 -5.44
N GLU A 64 -45.67 -5.22 -4.17
CA GLU A 64 -46.11 -3.92 -3.67
C GLU A 64 -45.04 -3.29 -2.77
N TYR A 65 -44.80 -2.00 -2.98
CA TYR A 65 -43.89 -1.22 -2.13
C TYR A 65 -44.54 -0.93 -0.78
N THR A 66 -43.79 -1.13 0.29
CA THR A 66 -44.17 -0.71 1.65
C THR A 66 -43.03 0.10 2.25
N PRO A 67 -43.25 1.34 2.75
CA PRO A 67 -42.18 2.12 3.36
C PRO A 67 -41.55 1.40 4.55
N GLY A 68 -40.23 1.35 4.60
CA GLY A 68 -39.49 0.85 5.75
C GLY A 68 -39.72 1.71 7.00
N HIS A 69 -39.68 1.08 8.17
CA HIS A 69 -39.79 1.73 9.49
C HIS A 69 -41.01 2.66 9.68
N SER A 70 -42.13 2.40 9.00
CA SER A 70 -43.35 3.14 9.23
C SER A 70 -43.94 2.81 10.62
N CYS A 71 -44.39 3.82 11.36
CA CYS A 71 -45.16 3.62 12.61
C CYS A 71 -46.61 3.17 12.36
N GLU A 72 -46.95 2.84 11.12
CA GLU A 72 -48.28 2.38 10.74
C GLU A 72 -48.53 0.97 11.24
N LYS A 73 -49.76 0.70 11.68
CA LYS A 73 -50.20 -0.64 12.13
C LYS A 73 -50.92 -1.42 11.03
N SER A 74 -50.64 -1.07 9.77
CA SER A 74 -51.19 -1.77 8.61
C SER A 74 -50.55 -3.16 8.49
N THR A 75 -51.26 -4.13 7.93
CA THR A 75 -50.73 -5.49 7.72
C THR A 75 -49.39 -5.49 6.96
N PRO A 76 -49.20 -4.68 5.88
CA PRO A 76 -47.90 -4.60 5.19
C PRO A 76 -46.77 -4.08 6.08
N ALA A 77 -47.03 -3.05 6.89
CA ALA A 77 -46.03 -2.47 7.79
C ALA A 77 -45.58 -3.44 8.90
N ILE A 78 -46.51 -4.24 9.43
CA ILE A 78 -46.21 -5.29 10.43
C ILE A 78 -45.33 -6.37 9.80
N LEU A 79 -45.70 -6.87 8.61
CA LEU A 79 -44.93 -7.89 7.90
C LEU A 79 -43.53 -7.41 7.51
N ASN A 80 -43.38 -6.15 7.09
CA ASN A 80 -42.07 -5.58 6.79
C ASN A 80 -41.21 -5.46 8.05
N SER A 81 -41.79 -5.00 9.16
CA SER A 81 -41.07 -4.89 10.44
C SER A 81 -40.58 -6.24 10.94
N GLU A 82 -41.35 -7.30 10.74
CA GLU A 82 -40.94 -8.67 11.05
C GLU A 82 -39.82 -9.16 10.11
N ALA A 83 -39.92 -8.88 8.81
CA ALA A 83 -38.86 -9.21 7.85
C ALA A 83 -37.53 -8.48 8.19
N ASP A 84 -37.60 -7.18 8.51
CA ASP A 84 -36.44 -6.37 8.93
C ASP A 84 -35.80 -6.91 10.21
N HIS A 85 -36.62 -7.36 11.17
CA HIS A 85 -36.13 -7.99 12.39
C HIS A 85 -35.30 -9.24 12.09
N TYR A 86 -35.81 -10.15 11.26
CA TYR A 86 -35.10 -11.37 10.89
C TYR A 86 -33.87 -11.07 10.02
N ALA A 87 -33.95 -10.11 9.08
CA ALA A 87 -32.80 -9.69 8.28
C ALA A 87 -31.67 -9.14 9.18
N SER A 88 -32.01 -8.28 10.14
CA SER A 88 -31.08 -7.73 11.13
C SER A 88 -30.50 -8.80 12.06
N TRP A 89 -31.32 -9.78 12.44
CA TRP A 89 -30.86 -10.91 13.26
C TRP A 89 -29.90 -11.83 12.49
N ALA A 90 -30.18 -12.10 11.22
CA ALA A 90 -29.31 -12.88 10.34
C ALA A 90 -27.95 -12.20 10.11
N GLN A 91 -27.93 -10.87 9.99
CA GLN A 91 -26.67 -10.10 9.86
C GLN A 91 -25.74 -10.31 11.06
N LYS A 92 -26.26 -10.48 12.28
CA LYS A 92 -25.44 -10.77 13.47
C LYS A 92 -24.71 -12.12 13.40
N HIS A 93 -25.23 -13.04 12.59
CA HIS A 93 -24.68 -14.38 12.39
C HIS A 93 -24.10 -14.56 10.98
N ALA A 94 -23.87 -13.47 10.23
CA ALA A 94 -23.47 -13.53 8.82
C ALA A 94 -22.18 -14.32 8.58
N SER A 95 -21.24 -14.34 9.53
CA SER A 95 -20.00 -15.11 9.44
C SER A 95 -20.19 -16.63 9.55
N GLN A 96 -21.34 -17.08 10.06
CA GLN A 96 -21.70 -18.48 10.24
C GLN A 96 -22.63 -18.99 9.12
N LEU A 97 -23.18 -18.08 8.30
CA LEU A 97 -24.07 -18.43 7.21
C LEU A 97 -23.27 -18.71 5.93
N PRO A 98 -23.64 -19.75 5.16
CA PRO A 98 -23.05 -19.95 3.85
C PRO A 98 -23.40 -18.76 2.94
N VAL A 99 -22.44 -18.34 2.11
CA VAL A 99 -22.67 -17.30 1.11
C VAL A 99 -23.75 -17.80 0.14
N ALA A 100 -24.81 -17.00 -0.04
CA ALA A 100 -25.87 -17.34 -0.97
C ALA A 100 -25.30 -17.52 -2.39
N PRO A 101 -25.69 -18.60 -3.12
CA PRO A 101 -25.20 -18.81 -4.47
C PRO A 101 -25.66 -17.67 -5.37
N ILE A 102 -24.71 -17.03 -6.04
CA ILE A 102 -25.01 -15.97 -7.01
C ILE A 102 -25.71 -16.61 -8.23
N PRO A 103 -26.78 -16.02 -8.78
CA PRO A 103 -27.49 -16.61 -9.92
C PRO A 103 -26.67 -16.48 -11.22
N THR A 104 -25.68 -17.35 -11.37
CA THR A 104 -24.75 -17.40 -12.52
C THR A 104 -25.46 -17.57 -13.86
N PHE A 105 -26.61 -18.24 -13.86
CA PHE A 105 -27.48 -18.42 -15.03
C PHE A 105 -28.13 -17.12 -15.54
N PHE A 106 -28.14 -16.06 -14.74
CA PHE A 106 -28.62 -14.72 -15.14
C PHE A 106 -27.49 -13.67 -15.21
N MET A 107 -26.24 -14.09 -15.08
CA MET A 107 -25.09 -13.23 -15.33
C MET A 107 -24.95 -12.89 -16.82
N ASP A 108 -24.14 -11.88 -17.11
CA ASP A 108 -23.72 -11.63 -18.49
C ASP A 108 -22.84 -12.78 -18.99
N GLU A 109 -22.90 -13.04 -20.30
CA GLU A 109 -22.12 -14.07 -21.00
C GLU A 109 -20.61 -13.96 -20.72
N TYR A 110 -20.10 -12.74 -20.54
CA TYR A 110 -18.68 -12.46 -20.26
C TYR A 110 -18.49 -11.76 -18.91
N THR A 111 -18.93 -12.41 -17.83
CA THR A 111 -18.73 -11.90 -16.46
C THR A 111 -17.33 -12.24 -15.95
N PHE A 112 -16.66 -11.26 -15.34
CA PHE A 112 -15.31 -11.45 -14.79
C PHE A 112 -15.33 -12.38 -13.58
N TRP A 113 -14.27 -13.18 -13.45
CA TRP A 113 -14.09 -14.06 -12.29
C TRP A 113 -12.62 -14.09 -11.85
N THR A 114 -12.38 -14.09 -10.54
CA THR A 114 -11.06 -14.39 -9.97
C THR A 114 -11.16 -15.46 -8.88
N PRO A 115 -10.09 -16.25 -8.65
CA PRO A 115 -10.07 -17.21 -7.55
C PRO A 115 -10.21 -16.58 -6.16
N ALA A 116 -9.79 -15.32 -6.01
CA ALA A 116 -9.79 -14.62 -4.72
C ALA A 116 -11.12 -13.89 -4.44
N ASP A 117 -11.73 -13.28 -5.46
CA ASP A 117 -12.88 -12.40 -5.31
C ASP A 117 -14.20 -13.01 -5.83
N GLY A 118 -14.13 -14.13 -6.56
CA GLY A 118 -15.29 -14.78 -7.16
C GLY A 118 -15.78 -14.05 -8.41
N TRP A 119 -17.10 -14.09 -8.66
CA TRP A 119 -17.73 -13.44 -9.81
C TRP A 119 -17.91 -11.94 -9.60
N ILE A 120 -17.52 -11.14 -10.58
CA ILE A 120 -17.49 -9.68 -10.51
C ILE A 120 -18.49 -9.12 -11.51
N GLU A 121 -19.67 -8.75 -11.02
CA GLU A 121 -20.78 -8.29 -11.85
C GLU A 121 -20.85 -6.77 -12.03
N SER A 122 -20.21 -6.00 -11.14
CA SER A 122 -20.32 -4.55 -11.08
C SER A 122 -18.97 -3.88 -10.93
N GLU A 123 -18.92 -2.59 -11.28
CA GLU A 123 -17.73 -1.74 -11.15
C GLU A 123 -16.46 -2.29 -11.83
N ILE A 124 -16.61 -2.98 -12.97
CA ILE A 124 -15.51 -3.61 -13.72
C ILE A 124 -14.34 -2.63 -13.93
N LYS A 125 -14.62 -1.36 -14.26
CA LYS A 125 -13.58 -0.33 -14.43
C LYS A 125 -12.77 -0.10 -13.14
N SER A 126 -13.44 -0.03 -11.99
CA SER A 126 -12.81 0.14 -10.68
C SER A 126 -11.95 -1.08 -10.35
N PHE A 127 -12.52 -2.28 -10.56
CA PHE A 127 -11.82 -3.55 -10.34
C PHE A 127 -10.56 -3.68 -11.20
N VAL A 128 -10.67 -3.43 -12.51
CA VAL A 128 -9.54 -3.48 -13.45
C VAL A 128 -8.47 -2.47 -13.08
N ASN A 129 -8.84 -1.22 -12.78
CA ASN A 129 -7.88 -0.20 -12.34
C ASN A 129 -7.14 -0.63 -11.07
N SER A 130 -7.87 -1.12 -10.06
CA SER A 130 -7.26 -1.57 -8.81
C SER A 130 -6.29 -2.75 -9.03
N SER A 131 -6.65 -3.68 -9.91
CA SER A 131 -5.83 -4.85 -10.26
C SER A 131 -4.57 -4.45 -11.02
N LEU A 132 -4.69 -3.54 -11.99
CA LEU A 132 -3.55 -2.99 -12.72
C LEU A 132 -2.60 -2.22 -11.81
N ILE A 133 -3.12 -1.44 -10.86
CA ILE A 133 -2.31 -0.74 -9.86
C ILE A 133 -1.56 -1.76 -9.00
N LYS A 134 -2.24 -2.79 -8.47
CA LYS A 134 -1.60 -3.85 -7.67
C LYS A 134 -0.49 -4.54 -8.46
N ALA A 135 -0.76 -4.93 -9.70
CA ALA A 135 0.22 -5.57 -10.57
C ALA A 135 1.43 -4.65 -10.85
N LYS A 136 1.19 -3.37 -11.16
CA LYS A 136 2.26 -2.40 -11.40
C LYS A 136 3.08 -2.10 -10.16
N VAL A 137 2.44 -2.02 -8.99
CA VAL A 137 3.12 -1.85 -7.70
C VAL A 137 4.00 -3.08 -7.41
N GLN A 138 3.51 -4.29 -7.65
CA GLN A 138 4.32 -5.51 -7.49
C GLN A 138 5.50 -5.55 -8.48
N GLU A 139 5.27 -5.24 -9.75
CA GLU A 139 6.31 -5.15 -10.78
C GLU A 139 7.38 -4.11 -10.39
N LEU A 140 6.96 -2.93 -9.92
CA LEU A 140 7.86 -1.88 -9.44
C LEU A 140 8.59 -2.29 -8.16
N ALA A 141 7.94 -3.02 -7.25
CA ALA A 141 8.54 -3.49 -6.02
C ALA A 141 9.64 -4.55 -6.28
N ILE A 142 9.40 -5.46 -7.23
CA ILE A 142 10.34 -6.51 -7.64
C ILE A 142 11.46 -5.89 -8.51
N GLY A 143 11.11 -5.09 -9.51
CA GLY A 143 12.05 -4.46 -10.45
C GLY A 143 12.94 -3.37 -9.83
N ARG A 144 12.54 -2.80 -8.69
CA ARG A 144 13.36 -1.84 -7.93
C ARG A 144 13.99 -2.45 -6.68
N HIS A 145 14.12 -3.77 -6.55
CA HIS A 145 14.77 -4.45 -5.43
C HIS A 145 14.26 -4.00 -4.04
N HIS A 146 12.94 -3.86 -3.87
CA HIS A 146 12.33 -3.45 -2.59
C HIS A 146 12.76 -2.07 -2.05
N ARG A 147 13.35 -1.19 -2.87
CA ARG A 147 13.76 0.19 -2.49
C ARG A 147 12.63 1.05 -1.91
N MET A 148 11.38 0.63 -2.08
CA MET A 148 10.16 1.32 -1.63
C MET A 148 9.39 0.60 -0.51
N ALA A 149 9.94 -0.47 0.08
CA ALA A 149 9.33 -1.15 1.22
C ALA A 149 9.50 -0.33 2.51
N SER A 150 9.00 0.90 2.53
CA SER A 150 9.19 1.83 3.65
C SER A 150 8.71 1.26 4.96
N TRP A 151 7.63 0.46 4.96
CA TRP A 151 6.98 -0.14 6.14
C TRP A 151 7.90 -1.02 7.01
N LEU A 152 9.03 -1.51 6.48
CA LEU A 152 10.02 -2.30 7.23
C LEU A 152 10.99 -1.43 8.05
N TYR A 153 10.98 -0.13 7.83
CA TYR A 153 11.87 0.85 8.42
C TYR A 153 11.10 1.75 9.41
N ASP A 154 11.82 2.62 10.12
CA ASP A 154 11.21 3.62 10.99
C ASP A 154 10.33 4.58 10.16
N GLN A 155 9.04 4.68 10.53
CA GLN A 155 8.06 5.53 9.83
C GLN A 155 8.07 6.98 10.33
N ARG A 156 8.87 7.31 11.35
CA ARG A 156 8.92 8.68 11.89
C ARG A 156 9.30 9.66 10.77
N PRO A 157 8.59 10.79 10.65
CA PRO A 157 8.85 11.72 9.57
C PRO A 157 10.29 12.27 9.70
N PRO A 158 11.06 12.33 8.61
CA PRO A 158 12.37 12.95 8.64
C PRO A 158 12.24 14.47 8.81
N PRO A 159 13.32 15.17 9.22
CA PRO A 159 13.31 16.62 9.38
C PRO A 159 12.94 17.34 8.08
N SER A 160 11.88 18.17 8.12
CA SER A 160 11.34 18.85 6.94
C SER A 160 12.33 19.81 6.28
N PHE A 161 13.18 20.48 7.09
CA PHE A 161 14.11 21.51 6.62
C PHE A 161 15.05 21.02 5.51
N ILE A 162 15.43 19.73 5.52
CA ILE A 162 16.33 19.14 4.51
C ILE A 162 15.69 19.19 3.12
N TYR A 163 14.37 19.03 3.07
CA TYR A 163 13.61 18.91 1.83
C TYR A 163 12.99 20.23 1.38
N THR A 164 12.88 21.22 2.26
CA THR A 164 12.28 22.52 1.96
C THR A 164 13.31 23.63 1.76
N HIS A 165 14.52 23.53 2.31
CA HIS A 165 15.58 24.52 2.09
C HIS A 165 16.43 24.24 0.85
N SER A 166 16.72 25.31 0.10
CA SER A 166 17.50 25.27 -1.16
C SER A 166 18.91 24.71 -0.99
N VAL A 167 19.56 24.95 0.15
CA VAL A 167 20.96 24.54 0.40
C VAL A 167 21.10 23.01 0.53
N SER A 168 20.04 22.31 0.95
CA SER A 168 20.01 20.85 1.10
C SER A 168 19.31 20.12 -0.05
N ALA A 169 18.78 20.87 -1.02
CA ALA A 169 18.03 20.35 -2.17
C ALA A 169 18.83 19.31 -2.97
N TYR A 170 20.15 19.47 -3.08
CA TYR A 170 21.01 18.52 -3.80
C TYR A 170 20.99 17.11 -3.18
N SER A 171 21.13 17.02 -1.85
CA SER A 171 21.16 15.72 -1.17
C SER A 171 19.79 15.04 -1.17
N ALA A 172 18.73 15.84 -1.03
CA ALA A 172 17.35 15.38 -1.18
C ALA A 172 17.07 14.85 -2.60
N ALA A 173 17.55 15.54 -3.64
CA ALA A 173 17.41 15.10 -5.03
C ALA A 173 18.14 13.77 -5.29
N ILE A 174 19.35 13.60 -4.76
CA ILE A 174 20.08 12.32 -4.87
C ILE A 174 19.29 11.18 -4.22
N GLN A 175 18.74 11.41 -3.04
CA GLN A 175 17.94 10.40 -2.35
C GLN A 175 16.69 10.03 -3.17
N LEU A 176 16.02 11.02 -3.77
CA LEU A 176 14.90 10.77 -4.67
C LEU A 176 15.33 9.93 -5.87
N TYR A 177 16.44 10.27 -6.52
CA TYR A 177 17.01 9.50 -7.63
C TYR A 177 17.44 8.09 -7.22
N ALA A 178 17.96 7.92 -6.00
CA ALA A 178 18.32 6.61 -5.46
C ALA A 178 17.07 5.72 -5.30
N ARG A 179 16.00 6.28 -4.70
CA ARG A 179 14.70 5.62 -4.50
C ARG A 179 14.01 5.27 -5.82
N SER A 180 14.06 6.16 -6.81
CA SER A 180 13.47 5.94 -8.13
C SER A 180 14.33 5.04 -9.03
N GLY A 181 15.58 4.77 -8.65
CA GLY A 181 16.54 4.02 -9.46
C GLY A 181 17.07 4.80 -10.67
N GLN A 182 17.07 6.12 -10.59
CA GLN A 182 17.50 7.04 -11.65
C GLN A 182 18.94 7.52 -11.50
N LEU A 183 19.68 7.10 -10.46
CA LEU A 183 21.10 7.39 -10.36
C LEU A 183 21.85 6.84 -11.58
N ALA A 184 22.74 7.65 -12.15
CA ALA A 184 23.48 7.33 -13.36
C ALA A 184 24.66 6.37 -13.06
N MET A 185 24.33 5.19 -12.56
CA MET A 185 25.27 4.11 -12.23
C MET A 185 25.48 3.19 -13.45
N ALA A 186 26.66 2.58 -13.57
CA ALA A 186 27.01 1.78 -14.73
C ALA A 186 26.10 0.56 -14.91
N ASN A 187 25.58 -0.02 -13.83
CA ASN A 187 24.60 -1.11 -13.94
C ASN A 187 23.31 -0.68 -14.69
N GLY A 188 22.74 0.47 -14.33
CA GLY A 188 21.55 1.00 -14.97
C GLY A 188 21.81 1.52 -16.39
N LEU A 189 23.01 2.08 -16.62
CA LEU A 189 23.41 2.52 -17.96
C LEU A 189 23.70 1.34 -18.89
N TYR A 190 24.26 0.25 -18.38
CA TYR A 190 24.48 -1.00 -19.12
C TYR A 190 23.15 -1.66 -19.51
N GLN A 191 22.18 -1.73 -18.59
CA GLN A 191 20.83 -2.22 -18.89
C GLN A 191 20.15 -1.40 -20.00
N LYS A 192 20.44 -0.09 -20.07
CA LYS A 192 19.98 0.81 -21.14
C LYS A 192 20.84 0.76 -22.41
N ARG A 193 21.85 -0.12 -22.47
CA ARG A 193 22.81 -0.26 -23.58
C ARG A 193 23.62 1.01 -23.87
N ILE A 194 23.79 1.89 -22.88
CA ILE A 194 24.58 3.13 -22.99
C ILE A 194 26.06 2.86 -22.72
N LEU A 195 26.36 1.93 -21.81
CA LEU A 195 27.73 1.49 -21.50
C LEU A 195 27.96 0.05 -21.94
N ALA A 196 29.22 -0.28 -22.22
CA ALA A 196 29.64 -1.62 -22.64
C ALA A 196 29.73 -2.62 -21.48
N HIS A 197 29.91 -2.15 -20.25
CA HIS A 197 30.00 -3.00 -19.05
C HIS A 197 29.39 -2.30 -17.83
N GLU A 198 29.03 -3.10 -16.82
CA GLU A 198 28.47 -2.63 -15.55
C GLU A 198 29.51 -2.47 -14.43
N GLN A 199 30.81 -2.71 -14.70
CA GLN A 199 31.87 -2.58 -13.70
C GLN A 199 32.03 -1.16 -13.18
N CYS A 200 32.47 -1.05 -11.93
CA CYS A 200 32.77 0.20 -11.25
C CYS A 200 33.78 1.06 -12.01
N ARG A 201 33.35 2.25 -12.45
CA ARG A 201 34.19 3.21 -13.20
C ARG A 201 35.30 3.84 -12.36
N LEU A 202 35.31 3.59 -11.05
CA LEU A 202 36.39 3.99 -10.16
C LEU A 202 37.51 2.94 -10.05
N GLY A 203 37.41 1.82 -10.76
CA GLY A 203 38.44 0.77 -10.82
C GLY A 203 38.25 -0.38 -9.81
N CYS A 204 37.08 -0.51 -9.21
CA CYS A 204 36.76 -1.65 -8.34
C CYS A 204 36.36 -2.88 -9.17
N ARG A 205 36.73 -4.08 -8.72
CA ARG A 205 36.28 -5.36 -9.31
C ARG A 205 34.86 -5.73 -8.84
N ALA A 206 33.93 -4.80 -8.95
CA ALA A 206 32.54 -4.96 -8.54
C ALA A 206 31.60 -4.26 -9.54
N ILE A 207 30.34 -4.66 -9.53
CA ILE A 207 29.29 -3.99 -10.32
C ILE A 207 29.03 -2.61 -9.73
N GLU A 208 29.00 -1.59 -10.57
CA GLU A 208 28.64 -0.23 -10.18
C GLU A 208 27.14 -0.14 -9.89
N SER A 209 26.75 -0.57 -8.71
CA SER A 209 25.40 -0.41 -8.17
C SER A 209 25.37 0.74 -7.15
N PRO A 210 24.19 1.29 -6.84
CA PRO A 210 24.06 2.24 -5.73
C PRO A 210 24.62 1.69 -4.42
N HIS A 211 24.31 0.42 -4.10
CA HIS A 211 24.81 -0.22 -2.89
C HIS A 211 26.34 -0.30 -2.90
N HIS A 212 26.95 -0.74 -4.01
CA HIS A 212 28.41 -0.73 -4.14
C HIS A 212 28.99 0.66 -3.90
N ILE A 213 28.50 1.71 -4.58
CA ILE A 213 29.07 3.06 -4.48
C ILE A 213 28.91 3.64 -3.07
N PHE A 214 27.75 3.51 -2.45
CA PHE A 214 27.49 4.11 -1.14
C PHE A 214 28.06 3.29 0.02
N VAL A 215 28.05 1.97 -0.06
CA VAL A 215 28.31 1.06 1.08
C VAL A 215 29.68 0.40 0.98
N GLU A 216 30.04 -0.15 -0.18
CA GLU A 216 31.19 -1.06 -0.29
C GLU A 216 32.44 -0.42 -0.90
N CYS A 217 32.26 0.59 -1.76
CA CYS A 217 33.31 1.09 -2.63
C CYS A 217 34.48 1.64 -1.79
N PRO A 218 35.70 1.06 -1.87
CA PRO A 218 36.82 1.45 -1.03
C PRO A 218 37.21 2.92 -1.15
N MET A 219 36.96 3.51 -2.33
CA MET A 219 37.23 4.93 -2.60
C MET A 219 36.51 5.89 -1.66
N PHE A 220 35.40 5.47 -1.08
CA PHE A 220 34.58 6.29 -0.18
C PHE A 220 34.61 5.81 1.27
N GLN A 221 35.53 4.90 1.63
CA GLN A 221 35.63 4.36 2.99
C GLN A 221 35.88 5.47 4.01
N ASN A 222 36.81 6.39 3.73
CA ASN A 222 37.12 7.51 4.62
C ASN A 222 35.88 8.38 4.92
N LEU A 223 35.01 8.61 3.93
CA LEU A 223 33.78 9.38 4.12
C LEU A 223 32.79 8.62 5.02
N ARG A 224 32.70 7.30 4.87
CA ARG A 224 31.87 6.46 5.75
C ARG A 224 32.42 6.43 7.18
N ASP A 225 33.74 6.36 7.35
CA ASP A 225 34.37 6.35 8.67
C ASP A 225 34.16 7.68 9.40
N GLU A 226 34.29 8.81 8.69
CA GLU A 226 33.95 10.15 9.21
C GLU A 226 32.48 10.22 9.66
N ALA A 227 31.56 9.76 8.80
CA ALA A 227 30.14 9.80 9.08
C ALA A 227 29.72 8.82 10.19
N SER A 228 30.37 7.66 10.32
CA SER A 228 30.14 6.72 11.42
C SER A 228 30.51 7.34 12.77
N LYS A 229 31.66 8.03 12.83
CA LYS A 229 32.04 8.83 14.02
C LYS A 229 31.05 9.95 14.31
N GLU A 230 30.53 10.61 13.27
CA GLU A 230 29.50 11.64 13.42
C GLU A 230 28.20 11.05 13.99
N ILE A 231 27.75 9.89 13.50
CA ILE A 231 26.56 9.18 13.98
C ILE A 231 26.69 8.85 15.47
N GLN A 232 27.83 8.31 15.90
CA GLN A 232 28.06 8.02 17.32
C GLN A 232 27.95 9.30 18.17
N LYS A 233 28.63 10.38 17.76
CA LYS A 233 28.62 11.67 18.46
C LYS A 233 27.23 12.33 18.53
N VAL A 234 26.42 12.22 17.47
CA VAL A 234 25.06 12.78 17.49
C VAL A 234 24.10 11.90 18.29
N THR A 235 24.34 10.59 18.35
CA THR A 235 23.58 9.66 19.20
C THR A 235 23.78 10.00 20.67
N GLU A 236 25.04 10.16 21.11
CA GLU A 236 25.37 10.57 22.47
C GLU A 236 24.71 11.91 22.85
N ARG A 237 24.79 12.91 21.96
CA ARG A 237 24.14 14.22 22.19
C ARG A 237 22.61 14.11 22.28
N ALA A 238 21.99 13.26 21.47
CA ALA A 238 20.55 13.04 21.53
C ALA A 238 20.14 12.39 22.85
N LEU A 239 20.92 11.43 23.37
CA LEU A 239 20.69 10.79 24.67
C LEU A 239 20.86 11.76 25.85
N GLN A 240 21.84 12.66 25.79
CA GLN A 240 22.05 13.70 26.80
C GLN A 240 20.81 14.59 26.99
N THR A 241 20.04 14.83 25.94
CA THR A 241 18.78 15.59 26.01
C THR A 241 17.74 14.88 26.91
N GLY A 242 17.77 13.55 26.94
CA GLY A 242 16.96 12.73 27.84
C GLY A 242 17.59 12.45 29.20
N LYS A 243 18.74 13.07 29.53
CA LYS A 243 19.57 12.77 30.71
C LYS A 243 19.95 11.28 30.78
N LYS A 244 20.30 10.70 29.65
CA LYS A 244 20.74 9.31 29.50
C LYS A 244 22.16 9.24 28.97
N GLU A 245 22.85 8.16 29.30
CA GLU A 245 24.18 7.88 28.78
C GLU A 245 24.14 6.74 27.76
N ILE A 246 25.08 6.74 26.81
CA ILE A 246 25.13 5.71 25.78
C ILE A 246 25.44 4.31 26.34
N PHE A 247 26.15 4.26 27.47
CA PHE A 247 26.45 3.02 28.19
C PHE A 247 25.21 2.30 28.70
N ASP A 248 24.09 3.03 28.91
CA ASP A 248 22.81 2.42 29.27
C ASP A 248 22.17 1.64 28.10
N PHE A 249 22.64 1.87 26.86
CA PHE A 249 22.06 1.33 25.63
C PHE A 249 23.14 0.72 24.71
N PRO A 250 23.81 -0.37 25.12
CA PRO A 250 24.90 -0.98 24.34
C PRO A 250 24.42 -1.46 22.95
N ALA A 251 23.17 -1.92 22.83
CA ALA A 251 22.61 -2.31 21.54
C ALA A 251 22.43 -1.12 20.58
N LEU A 252 22.10 0.07 21.11
CA LEU A 252 22.02 1.29 20.31
C LEU A 252 23.41 1.76 19.87
N GLN A 253 24.42 1.61 20.73
CA GLN A 253 25.81 1.93 20.37
C GLN A 253 26.29 1.05 19.21
N VAL A 254 26.11 -0.27 19.31
CA VAL A 254 26.43 -1.21 18.21
C VAL A 254 25.62 -0.86 16.96
N ALA A 255 24.36 -0.46 17.13
CA ALA A 255 23.51 -0.03 16.02
C ALA A 255 24.04 1.22 15.32
N ALA A 256 24.53 2.20 16.08
CA ALA A 256 25.14 3.43 15.57
C ALA A 256 26.43 3.15 14.79
N GLU A 257 27.31 2.29 15.34
CA GLU A 257 28.58 1.90 14.72
C GLU A 257 28.38 1.21 13.37
N SER A 258 27.37 0.33 13.29
CA SER A 258 27.12 -0.51 12.13
C SER A 258 26.05 0.05 11.17
N PHE A 259 25.53 1.26 11.41
CA PHE A 259 24.43 1.83 10.60
C PHE A 259 24.78 1.97 9.11
N LEU A 260 26.01 2.38 8.80
CA LEU A 260 26.48 2.61 7.43
C LEU A 260 27.01 1.35 6.71
N SER A 261 26.94 0.19 7.37
CA SER A 261 27.43 -1.09 6.87
C SER A 261 26.31 -2.13 6.81
N ASP A 262 26.49 -3.14 5.97
CA ASP A 262 25.61 -4.31 5.96
C ASP A 262 25.72 -5.04 7.30
N CYS A 263 24.59 -5.13 8.00
CA CYS A 263 24.53 -5.74 9.33
C CYS A 263 23.22 -6.51 9.46
N ASN A 264 23.36 -7.78 9.84
CA ASN A 264 22.25 -8.72 10.03
C ASN A 264 21.39 -8.40 11.27
N ILE A 265 21.89 -7.60 12.20
CA ILE A 265 21.19 -7.21 13.42
C ILE A 265 20.27 -6.02 13.12
N ILE A 266 20.76 -5.05 12.36
CA ILE A 266 20.13 -3.72 12.29
C ILE A 266 19.21 -3.58 11.08
N TRP A 267 19.58 -4.13 9.94
CA TRP A 267 18.82 -3.91 8.72
C TRP A 267 17.84 -5.06 8.48
N PRO A 268 16.54 -4.81 8.21
CA PRO A 268 15.54 -5.86 7.97
C PRO A 268 15.94 -6.88 6.90
N PHE A 269 16.65 -6.43 5.87
CA PHE A 269 17.16 -7.27 4.78
C PHE A 269 18.65 -7.59 4.90
N LYS A 270 19.27 -7.33 6.06
CA LYS A 270 20.72 -7.45 6.31
C LYS A 270 21.60 -6.54 5.46
N ILE A 271 20.98 -5.72 4.60
CA ILE A 271 21.62 -4.80 3.66
C ILE A 271 21.29 -3.38 4.10
N THR A 272 22.31 -2.53 4.26
CA THR A 272 22.10 -1.13 4.59
C THR A 272 21.51 -0.36 3.42
N GLN A 273 20.51 0.46 3.73
CA GLN A 273 19.82 1.30 2.75
C GLN A 273 19.80 2.76 3.21
N PHE A 274 20.79 3.18 3.99
CA PHE A 274 20.89 4.57 4.49
C PHE A 274 20.87 5.59 3.35
N TYR A 275 21.39 5.25 2.16
CA TYR A 275 21.43 6.13 0.99
C TYR A 275 20.05 6.35 0.34
N LEU A 276 19.07 5.51 0.69
CA LEU A 276 17.65 5.76 0.41
C LEU A 276 17.01 6.63 1.49
N GLY A 277 17.77 7.08 2.50
CA GLY A 277 17.31 7.73 3.72
C GLY A 277 16.25 6.91 4.45
N HIS A 278 16.53 5.61 4.59
CA HIS A 278 15.83 4.74 5.52
C HIS A 278 16.61 4.71 6.84
N VAL A 279 15.89 4.58 7.96
CA VAL A 279 16.45 4.38 9.30
C VAL A 279 15.87 3.07 9.84
N PRO A 280 16.67 2.17 10.42
CA PRO A 280 16.18 0.93 11.01
C PRO A 280 15.27 1.23 12.21
N LEU A 281 14.38 0.31 12.56
CA LEU A 281 13.52 0.44 13.74
C LEU A 281 14.38 0.61 15.00
N LEU A 282 14.26 1.78 15.63
CA LEU A 282 15.05 2.18 16.79
C LEU A 282 14.43 1.74 18.13
N ASP A 283 13.11 1.52 18.17
CA ASP A 283 12.37 1.17 19.40
C ASP A 283 12.93 -0.06 20.13
N ARG A 284 13.42 -1.05 19.38
CA ARG A 284 14.04 -2.26 19.95
C ARG A 284 15.36 -1.99 20.68
N TYR A 285 16.03 -0.87 20.41
CA TYR A 285 17.30 -0.50 21.03
C TYR A 285 17.12 0.44 22.22
N MET A 286 15.93 0.98 22.40
CA MET A 286 15.60 1.95 23.44
C MET A 286 14.28 1.55 24.10
N PRO A 287 14.28 0.59 25.04
CA PRO A 287 13.06 0.15 25.68
C PRO A 287 12.35 1.28 26.43
N HIS A 288 11.03 1.37 26.30
CA HIS A 288 10.22 2.37 27.03
C HIS A 288 10.45 2.34 28.55
N ALA A 289 10.69 1.16 29.12
CA ALA A 289 10.95 0.97 30.56
C ALA A 289 12.19 1.73 31.07
N SER A 290 13.12 2.07 30.17
CA SER A 290 14.32 2.84 30.52
C SER A 290 14.03 4.33 30.71
N PHE A 291 12.80 4.81 30.45
CA PHE A 291 12.43 6.22 30.49
C PHE A 291 11.34 6.50 31.52
N ASN A 292 11.44 7.67 32.15
CA ASN A 292 10.49 8.10 33.19
C ASN A 292 9.13 8.54 32.60
N SER A 293 9.08 8.85 31.30
CA SER A 293 7.84 9.23 30.62
C SER A 293 7.88 8.85 29.14
N THR A 294 6.70 8.59 28.57
CA THR A 294 6.53 8.35 27.12
C THR A 294 6.98 9.54 26.29
N VAL A 295 6.71 10.76 26.76
CA VAL A 295 7.11 11.99 26.07
C VAL A 295 8.63 12.12 25.94
N THR A 296 9.37 11.81 27.01
CA THR A 296 10.85 11.89 26.98
C THR A 296 11.44 10.81 26.09
N HIS A 297 10.91 9.58 26.17
CA HIS A 297 11.27 8.49 25.28
C HIS A 297 11.09 8.87 23.80
N ASP A 298 9.90 9.32 23.42
CA ASP A 298 9.57 9.65 22.04
C ASP A 298 10.39 10.84 21.53
N GLN A 299 10.68 11.80 22.40
CA GLN A 299 11.53 12.93 22.04
C GLN A 299 12.97 12.49 21.75
N VAL A 300 13.55 11.64 22.59
CA VAL A 300 14.90 11.13 22.38
C VAL A 300 14.97 10.27 21.12
N LEU A 301 14.00 9.37 20.91
CA LEU A 301 13.92 8.57 19.70
C LEU A 301 13.80 9.42 18.44
N ARG A 302 12.93 10.44 18.44
CA ARG A 302 12.81 11.39 17.32
C ARG A 302 14.11 12.13 17.06
N ASN A 303 14.83 12.53 18.11
CA ASN A 303 16.13 13.20 17.98
C ASN A 303 17.19 12.26 17.36
N VAL A 304 17.28 11.01 17.82
CA VAL A 304 18.21 10.01 17.27
C VAL A 304 17.87 9.72 15.81
N HIS A 305 16.61 9.41 15.50
CA HIS A 305 16.13 9.18 14.14
C HIS A 305 16.48 10.34 13.20
N SER A 306 16.13 11.56 13.60
CA SER A 306 16.39 12.77 12.82
C SER A 306 17.88 13.00 12.59
N ALA A 307 18.71 12.76 13.60
CA ALA A 307 20.15 12.92 13.51
C ALA A 307 20.79 11.89 12.57
N TRP A 308 20.44 10.61 12.70
CA TRP A 308 20.94 9.55 11.83
C TRP A 308 20.56 9.79 10.37
N HIS A 309 19.30 10.14 10.14
CA HIS A 309 18.78 10.47 8.81
C HIS A 309 19.54 11.64 8.17
N LEU A 310 19.81 12.69 8.95
CA LEU A 310 20.53 13.87 8.47
C LEU A 310 21.97 13.53 8.06
N VAL A 311 22.69 12.77 8.89
CA VAL A 311 24.06 12.34 8.57
C VAL A 311 24.07 11.45 7.34
N ALA A 312 23.14 10.49 7.24
CA ALA A 312 22.97 9.60 6.09
C ALA A 312 22.80 10.36 4.77
N ILE A 313 21.90 11.36 4.75
CA ILE A 313 21.62 12.16 3.56
C ILE A 313 22.82 13.00 3.15
N ARG A 314 23.47 13.65 4.11
CA ARG A 314 24.67 14.45 3.85
C ARG A 314 25.80 13.61 3.29
N LEU A 315 26.03 12.42 3.86
CA LEU A 315 27.02 11.47 3.36
C LEU A 315 26.69 11.04 1.93
N THR A 316 25.44 10.68 1.66
CA THR A 316 24.98 10.29 0.32
C THR A 316 25.23 11.40 -0.71
N GLY A 317 24.93 12.65 -0.33
CA GLY A 317 25.25 13.84 -1.10
C GLY A 317 26.75 13.98 -1.41
N ARG A 318 27.60 13.86 -0.38
CA ARG A 318 29.06 13.95 -0.51
C ARG A 318 29.62 12.85 -1.41
N ILE A 319 29.23 11.59 -1.18
CA ILE A 319 29.71 10.43 -1.96
C ILE A 319 29.33 10.61 -3.43
N TYR A 320 28.06 10.87 -3.75
CA TYR A 320 27.63 10.95 -5.14
C TYR A 320 28.22 12.17 -5.86
N GLY A 321 28.34 13.31 -5.16
CA GLY A 321 29.00 14.50 -5.72
C GLY A 321 30.50 14.29 -6.00
N ASP A 322 31.21 13.54 -5.15
CA ASP A 322 32.61 13.17 -5.42
C ASP A 322 32.73 12.11 -6.52
N PHE A 323 31.84 11.14 -6.54
CA PHE A 323 31.73 10.13 -7.60
C PHE A 323 31.58 10.76 -9.00
N LEU A 324 30.64 11.69 -9.17
CA LEU A 324 30.45 12.40 -10.44
C LEU A 324 31.69 13.19 -10.86
N ARG A 325 32.34 13.90 -9.91
CA ARG A 325 33.59 14.64 -10.18
C ARG A 325 34.71 13.71 -10.65
N ARG A 326 34.86 12.53 -10.04
CA ARG A 326 35.88 11.55 -10.43
C ARG A 326 35.62 10.92 -11.79
N ILE A 327 34.36 10.63 -12.12
CA ILE A 327 34.01 10.09 -13.45
C ILE A 327 34.21 11.14 -14.54
N SER A 328 33.86 12.39 -14.26
CA SER A 328 34.08 13.50 -15.19
C SER A 328 35.56 13.77 -15.46
N THR A 329 36.46 13.43 -14.54
CA THR A 329 37.91 13.64 -14.65
C THR A 329 38.68 12.43 -15.18
N LYS A 330 38.17 11.20 -15.01
CA LYS A 330 38.85 9.94 -15.40
C LYS A 330 38.35 9.28 -16.69
N GLY A 331 37.36 9.83 -17.40
CA GLY A 331 36.82 9.23 -18.62
C GLY A 331 36.30 10.26 -19.64
N PRO A 332 36.00 9.84 -20.88
CA PRO A 332 35.83 10.67 -22.08
C PRO A 332 34.57 11.56 -22.09
N PHE A 333 33.96 11.80 -20.93
CA PHE A 333 32.78 12.64 -20.74
C PHE A 333 33.09 14.14 -20.69
N ALA A 334 34.36 14.54 -20.70
CA ALA A 334 34.76 15.95 -20.91
C ALA A 334 34.40 16.48 -22.32
N ALA A 335 34.03 15.61 -23.27
CA ALA A 335 33.86 16.01 -24.68
C ALA A 335 32.40 16.00 -25.21
N ARG A 336 31.37 15.71 -24.42
CA ARG A 336 29.98 15.54 -24.96
C ARG A 336 28.83 16.17 -24.17
N LEU A 337 29.08 17.19 -23.36
CA LEU A 337 27.99 17.99 -22.74
C LEU A 337 28.14 19.50 -22.96
N CYS A 338 28.89 19.89 -24.00
CA CYS A 338 28.78 21.22 -24.59
C CYS A 338 28.19 21.08 -26.00
N HIS A 339 26.87 20.92 -26.07
CA HIS A 339 26.02 21.47 -27.14
C HIS A 339 24.58 21.51 -26.65
#